data_AF-A0ABD5DGF1-F1
#
_entry.id   AF-A0ABD5DGF1-F1
#
_cell.length_a   1.000
_cell.length_b   1.000
_cell.length_c   1.000
_cell.angle_alpha   90.00
_cell.angle_beta   90.00
_cell.angle_gamma   90.00
#
_symmetry.space_group_name_H-M   'P 1'
#
loop_
_entity.id
_entity.type
_entity.pdbx_description
1 polymer ?
#
loop_
_entity_poly.entity_id
_entity_poly.type
_entity_poly.pdbx_seq_one_letter_code
_entity_poly.pdbx_strand_id
1 'polypeptide(L)' 'RKPCCPCLDWSERRFHLGGDAGSALMTLFLQKGWITRAPGYREVQVTDSGRAALSRLFNLKVRG' A
#
# COMPACT_ATOMS: atom_id res chain seq x y z
N ARG A 1 1.08 -4.58 17.49
CA ARG A 1 2.52 -4.55 17.13
C ARG A 1 3.04 -3.19 17.60
N LYS A 2 4.11 -2.60 17.02
CA LYS A 2 4.34 -1.15 17.19
C LYS A 2 3.19 -0.39 16.50
N PRO A 3 2.66 0.72 17.05
CA PRO A 3 1.59 1.48 16.42
C PRO A 3 1.94 1.91 14.99
N CYS A 4 3.17 2.40 14.80
CA CYS A 4 3.78 2.64 13.51
C CYS A 4 5.30 2.43 13.61
N CYS A 5 5.94 2.05 12.50
CA CYS A 5 7.40 1.98 12.40
C CYS A 5 7.88 2.10 10.95
N PRO A 6 9.12 2.56 10.71
CA PRO A 6 9.74 2.40 9.40
C PRO A 6 10.03 0.91 9.16
N CYS A 7 9.41 0.33 8.14
CA CYS A 7 9.64 -1.04 7.72
C CYS A 7 10.46 -1.03 6.44
N LEU A 8 11.60 -1.72 6.42
CA LEU A 8 12.46 -1.78 5.24
C LEU A 8 11.88 -2.77 4.23
N ASP A 9 11.57 -2.30 3.03
CA ASP A 9 11.36 -3.17 1.88
C ASP A 9 12.73 -3.70 1.42
N TRP A 10 12.92 -5.01 1.45
CA TRP A 10 14.18 -5.64 1.05
C TRP A 10 14.41 -5.63 -0.46
N SER A 11 13.35 -5.63 -1.26
CA SER A 11 13.40 -5.59 -2.71
C SER A 11 13.72 -4.19 -3.20
N GLU A 12 12.98 -3.18 -2.72
CA GLU A 12 13.16 -1.78 -3.14
C GLU A 12 14.26 -1.06 -2.37
N ARG A 13 14.73 -1.62 -1.24
CA ARG A 13 15.69 -0.99 -0.31
C ARG A 13 15.21 0.37 0.19
N ARG A 14 13.91 0.50 0.42
CA ARG A 14 13.25 1.74 0.85
C ARG A 14 12.37 1.48 2.07
N PHE A 15 12.34 2.46 2.97
CA PHE A 15 11.43 2.39 4.11
C PHE A 15 10.00 2.72 3.69
N HIS A 16 9.05 1.92 4.16
CA HIS A 16 7.62 2.16 4.07
C HIS A 16 6.98 2.16 5.46
N LEU A 17 5.71 2.58 5.52
CA LEU A 17 4.94 2.53 6.75
C LEU A 17 4.67 1.07 7.15
N GLY A 18 5.17 0.66 8.32
CA GLY A 18 4.90 -0.61 8.95
C GLY A 18 4.17 -0.45 10.29
N GLY A 19 4.07 -1.56 11.03
CA GLY A 19 3.32 -1.61 12.28
C GLY A 19 1.82 -1.75 12.05
N ASP A 20 1.03 -1.44 13.08
CA ASP A 20 -0.42 -1.59 13.05
C ASP A 20 -1.07 -0.64 12.02
N ALA A 21 -0.54 0.59 11.89
CA ALA A 21 -1.00 1.56 10.88
C ALA A 21 -0.80 1.07 9.43
N GLY A 22 0.37 0.53 9.10
CA GLY A 22 0.63 -0.02 7.77
C GLY A 22 -0.27 -1.22 7.44
N SER A 23 -0.48 -2.10 8.42
CA SER A 23 -1.40 -3.24 8.27
C SER A 23 -2.85 -2.79 8.07
N ALA A 24 -3.29 -1.76 8.79
CA ALA A 24 -4.64 -1.23 8.66
C ALA A 24 -4.89 -0.61 7.27
N LEU A 25 -3.93 0.15 6.75
CA LEU A 25 -4.01 0.70 5.38
C LEU A 25 -4.06 -0.40 4.33
N MET A 26 -3.19 -1.42 4.43
CA MET A 26 -3.20 -2.56 3.52
C MET A 26 -4.57 -3.25 3.48
N THR A 27 -5.15 -3.53 4.65
CA THR A 27 -6.48 -4.13 4.77
C THR A 27 -7.56 -3.23 4.15
N LEU A 28 -7.57 -1.95 4.48
CA LEU A 28 -8.54 -0.99 3.93
C LEU A 28 -8.45 -0.92 2.40
N PHE A 29 -7.23 -0.84 1.84
CA PHE A 29 -7.04 -0.71 0.40
C PHE A 29 -7.49 -1.97 -0.35
N LEU A 30 -7.23 -3.16 0.21
CA LEU A 30 -7.76 -4.41 -0.32
C LEU A 30 -9.30 -4.44 -0.27
N GLN A 31 -9.90 -4.10 0.88
CA GLN A 31 -11.36 -4.09 1.05
C GLN A 31 -12.07 -3.11 0.11
N LYS A 32 -11.44 -1.96 -0.17
CA LYS A 32 -11.96 -0.96 -1.11
C LYS A 32 -11.67 -1.29 -2.58
N GLY A 33 -10.91 -2.35 -2.85
CA GLY A 33 -10.48 -2.69 -4.21
C GLY A 33 -9.50 -1.67 -4.81
N TRP A 34 -8.84 -0.85 -3.98
CA TRP A 34 -7.84 0.13 -4.44
C TRP A 34 -6.53 -0.54 -4.81
N ILE A 35 -6.25 -1.69 -4.22
CA ILE A 35 -5.14 -2.55 -4.59
C ILE A 35 -5.62 -4.01 -4.70
N THR A 36 -4.93 -4.80 -5.51
CA THR A 36 -5.09 -6.25 -5.62
C THR A 36 -3.74 -6.95 -5.43
N ARG A 37 -3.76 -8.21 -5.01
CA ARG A 37 -2.52 -9.00 -4.88
C ARG A 37 -2.18 -9.64 -6.23
N ALA A 38 -0.92 -9.60 -6.61
CA ALA A 38 -0.43 -10.33 -7.76
C ALA A 38 -0.32 -11.84 -7.41
N PRO A 39 -0.97 -12.75 -8.16
CA PRO A 39 -0.90 -14.18 -7.88
C PRO A 39 0.54 -14.70 -7.91
N GLY A 40 0.98 -15.39 -6.86
CA GLY A 40 2.34 -15.94 -6.75
C GLY A 40 3.41 -14.95 -6.31
N TYR A 41 3.08 -13.65 -6.17
CA TYR A 41 4.02 -12.61 -5.75
C TYR A 41 3.59 -11.94 -4.44
N ARG A 42 4.51 -11.22 -3.80
CA ARG A 42 4.25 -10.44 -2.58
C ARG A 42 3.86 -8.98 -2.86
N GLU A 43 3.96 -8.58 -4.12
CA GLU A 43 3.59 -7.23 -4.56
C GLU A 43 2.07 -7.07 -4.68
N VAL A 44 1.65 -5.81 -4.76
CA VAL A 44 0.27 -5.43 -5.03
C VAL A 44 0.21 -4.56 -6.27
N GLN A 45 -0.88 -4.68 -7.02
CA GLN A 45 -1.16 -3.77 -8.12
C GLN A 45 -2.20 -2.75 -7.68
N VAL A 46 -1.96 -1.47 -7.99
CA VAL A 46 -2.92 -0.40 -7.73
C VAL A 46 -3.93 -0.38 -8.88
N THR A 47 -5.22 -0.38 -8.56
CA THR A 47 -6.31 -0.31 -9.55
C THR A 47 -6.55 1.13 -9.99
N ASP A 48 -7.36 1.36 -11.03
CA ASP A 48 -7.72 2.73 -11.43
C ASP A 48 -8.47 3.47 -10.34
N SER A 49 -9.38 2.78 -9.64
CA SER A 49 -10.07 3.35 -8.46
C SER A 49 -9.09 3.69 -7.34
N GLY A 50 -8.05 2.87 -7.14
CA GLY A 50 -6.98 3.14 -6.19
C GLY A 50 -6.14 4.35 -6.57
N ARG A 51 -5.76 4.47 -7.84
CA ARG A 51 -5.04 5.66 -8.35
C ARG A 51 -5.84 6.94 -8.10
N ALA A 52 -7.14 6.93 -8.39
CA ALA A 52 -8.02 8.07 -8.13
C ALA A 52 -8.14 8.40 -6.63
N ALA A 53 -8.33 7.38 -5.79
CA ALA A 53 -8.45 7.56 -4.35
C ALA A 53 -7.15 8.07 -3.70
N LEU A 54 -6.00 7.51 -4.10
CA LEU A 54 -4.69 7.90 -3.58
C LEU A 54 -4.31 9.32 -4.00
N SER A 55 -4.65 9.71 -5.23
CA SER A 55 -4.53 11.10 -5.68
C SER A 55 -5.40 12.03 -4.83
N ARG A 56 -6.68 11.71 -4.63
CA ARG A 56 -7.62 12.56 -3.90
C ARG A 56 -7.30 12.69 -2.40
N LEU A 57 -6.95 11.59 -1.73
CA LEU A 57 -6.82 11.54 -0.27
C LEU A 57 -5.42 11.85 0.23
N PHE A 58 -4.40 11.53 -0.56
CA PHE A 58 -2.99 11.63 -0.16
C PHE A 58 -2.16 12.49 -1.11
N ASN A 59 -2.78 13.04 -2.17
CA ASN A 59 -2.09 13.81 -3.20
C ASN A 59 -0.94 13.02 -3.87
N LEU A 60 -1.12 11.70 -3.99
CA LEU A 60 -0.12 10.79 -4.55
C LEU A 60 -0.43 10.44 -6.01
N LYS A 61 0.56 10.64 -6.89
CA LYS A 61 0.50 10.14 -8.27
C LYS A 61 1.19 8.78 -8.34
N VAL A 62 0.39 7.71 -8.25
CA VAL A 62 0.88 6.34 -8.39
C VAL A 62 1.10 6.04 -9.87
N ARG A 63 2.32 5.67 -10.23
CA ARG A 63 2.67 5.19 -11.58
C ARG A 63 2.41 3.68 -11.64
N GLY A 64 1.95 3.22 -12.80
CA GLY A 64 1.87 1.79 -13.12
C GLY A 64 3.23 1.26 -13.54
#